data_AF-A0A093B9G8-F1
#
_entry.id   AF-A0A093B9G8-F1
#
_cell.length_a   1.000
_cell.length_b   1.000
_cell.length_c   1.000
_cell.angle_alpha   90.00
_cell.angle_beta   90.00
_cell.angle_gamma   90.00
#
_symmetry.space_group_name_H-M   'P 1'
#
loop_
_entity.id
_entity.type
_entity.pdbx_description
1 polymer ?
#
loop_
_entity_poly.entity_id
_entity_poly.type
_entity_poly.pdbx_seq_one_letter_code
_entity_poly.pdbx_strand_id
1 'polypeptide(L)' 'LKIHMRKHTGERPYSCPHCSARFLHSYDLKNHLHLHTGARPYEC' A
#
# COMPACT_ATOMS: atom_id res chain seq x y z
N LEU A 1 -0.38 10.90 15.96
CA LEU A 1 0.89 11.49 15.48
C LEU A 1 1.77 10.56 14.63
N LYS A 2 2.05 9.30 15.00
CA LYS A 2 3.01 8.43 14.26
C LYS A 2 2.79 8.35 12.74
N ILE A 3 1.55 8.20 12.28
CA ILE A 3 1.23 8.14 10.84
C ILE A 3 1.46 9.49 10.14
N HIS A 4 1.11 10.60 10.81
CA HIS A 4 1.37 11.94 10.31
C HIS A 4 2.87 12.21 10.17
N MET A 5 3.69 11.75 11.13
CA MET A 5 5.14 11.92 11.09
C MET A 5 5.80 11.18 9.93
N ARG A 6 5.22 10.06 9.45
CA ARG A 6 5.73 9.36 8.26
C ARG A 6 5.71 10.21 6.98
N LYS A 7 4.81 11.21 6.91
CA LYS A 7 4.80 12.17 5.79
C LYS A 7 6.02 13.10 5.82
N HIS A 8 6.52 13.41 7.02
CA HIS A 8 7.70 14.25 7.20
C HIS A 8 9.00 13.45 7.09
N THR A 9 9.03 12.22 7.60
CA THR A 9 10.24 11.38 7.56
C THR A 9 10.43 10.66 6.22
N GLY A 10 9.39 10.61 5.37
CA GLY A 10 9.42 9.86 4.11
C GLY A 10 9.42 8.35 4.29
N GLU A 11 9.29 7.84 5.52
CA GLU A 11 9.25 6.41 5.80
C GLU A 11 7.98 5.78 5.22
N ARG A 12 8.18 4.93 4.22
CA ARG A 12 7.15 4.10 3.61
C ARG A 12 7.39 2.64 3.99
N PRO A 13 6.86 2.19 5.14
CA PRO A 13 7.12 0.84 5.65
C PRO A 13 6.38 -0.25 4.88
N TYR A 14 5.37 0.10 4.08
CA TYR A 14 4.58 -0.86 3.32
C TYR A 14 5.10 -0.94 1.88
N SER A 15 5.86 -1.98 1.54
CA SER A 15 6.36 -2.22 0.19
C SER A 15 5.52 -3.27 -0.54
N CYS A 16 5.30 -3.07 -1.83
CA CYS A 16 4.74 -4.10 -2.69
C CYS A 16 5.78 -5.22 -2.93
N PRO A 17 5.39 -6.50 -2.88
CA PRO A 17 6.28 -7.61 -3.21
C PRO A 17 6.41 -7.87 -4.72
N HIS A 18 5.48 -7.34 -5.53
CA HIS A 18 5.45 -7.54 -6.98
C HIS A 18 6.11 -6.39 -7.76
N CYS A 19 6.29 -5.22 -7.14
CA CYS A 19 6.94 -4.07 -7.75
C CYS A 19 7.63 -3.20 -6.70
N SER A 20 8.39 -2.19 -7.13
CA SER A 20 9.13 -1.29 -6.24
C SER A 20 8.25 -0.20 -5.58
N ALA A 21 6.92 -0.33 -5.62
CA ALA A 21 6.00 0.64 -5.02
C ALA A 21 6.03 0.57 -3.48
N ARG A 22 6.08 1.72 -2.83
CA ARG A 22 6.07 1.85 -1.36
C ARG A 22 4.98 2.82 -0.92
N PHE A 23 4.30 2.47 0.15
CA PHE A 23 3.12 3.15 0.68
C PHE A 23 3.31 3.54 2.15
N LEU A 24 2.62 4.60 2.56
CA LEU A 24 2.62 5.11 3.93
C LEU A 24 1.66 4.35 4.84
N HIS A 25 0.59 3.79 4.26
CA HIS A 25 -0.44 3.04 4.96
C HIS A 25 -0.64 1.65 4.38
N SER A 26 -1.12 0.74 5.22
CA SER A 26 -1.45 -0.63 4.83
C SER A 26 -2.65 -0.69 3.89
N TYR A 27 -3.64 0.20 4.05
CA TYR A 27 -4.83 0.22 3.19
C TYR A 27 -4.47 0.58 1.73
N ASP A 28 -3.52 1.52 1.54
CA ASP A 28 -3.02 1.90 0.22
C ASP A 28 -2.30 0.72 -0.45
N LEU A 29 -1.42 0.03 0.28
CA LEU A 29 -0.76 -1.19 -0.21
C LEU A 29 -1.80 -2.28 -0.54
N LYS A 30 -2.77 -2.50 0.35
CA LYS A 30 -3.81 -3.51 0.13
C LYS A 30 -4.58 -3.21 -1.15
N ASN A 31 -5.04 -1.98 -1.37
CA ASN A 31 -5.72 -1.60 -2.62
C ASN A 31 -4.82 -1.80 -3.85
N HIS A 32 -3.55 -1.39 -3.75
CA HIS A 32 -2.58 -1.57 -4.82
C HIS A 32 -2.36 -3.05 -5.18
N LEU A 33 -2.32 -3.96 -4.21
CA LEU A 33 -2.15 -5.39 -4.46
C LEU A 33 -3.30 -6.00 -5.28
N HIS A 34 -4.52 -5.44 -5.21
CA HIS A 34 -5.64 -5.88 -6.04
C HIS A 34 -5.40 -5.62 -7.53
N LEU A 35 -4.62 -4.59 -7.86
CA LEU A 35 -4.22 -4.30 -9.25
C LEU A 35 -3.25 -5.37 -9.79
N HIS A 36 -2.43 -5.96 -8.92
CA HIS A 36 -1.49 -7.01 -9.30
C HIS A 36 -2.16 -8.37 -9.45
N THR A 37 -3.03 -8.73 -8.50
CA THR A 37 -3.73 -10.01 -8.55
C THR A 37 -4.83 -10.03 -9.61
N GLY A 38 -5.25 -8.87 -10.12
CA GLY A 38 -6.42 -8.77 -11.02
C GLY A 38 -7.70 -9.34 -10.39
N ALA A 39 -7.65 -9.63 -9.09
CA ALA A 39 -8.74 -10.22 -8.35
C ALA A 39 -9.77 -9.12 -8.19
N ARG A 40 -10.84 -9.20 -8.98
CA ARG A 40 -12.08 -8.48 -8.70
C ARG A 40 -12.43 -8.80 -7.24
N PRO A 41 -12.36 -7.82 -6.31
CA PRO A 41 -12.59 -8.11 -4.89
C PRO A 41 -14.05 -8.48 -4.59
N TYR A 42 -14.93 -8.31 -5.57
CA TYR A 42 -16.33 -8.71 -5.52
C TYR A 42 -16.58 -9.63 -6.72
N GLU A 43 -16.43 -10.94 -6.52
CA GLU A 43 -17.29 -11.87 -7.26
C GLU A 43 -18.69 -11.71 -6.66
N CYS A 44 -19.63 -11.34 -7.51
CA CYS A 44 -21.04 -11.21 -7.18
C CYS A 44 -21.73 -12.55 -7.38
#